data_AF-R6BSU9-F1
#
_entry.id   AF-R6BSU9-F1
#
_cell.length_a   1.000
_cell.length_b   1.000
_cell.length_c   1.000
_cell.angle_alpha   90.00
_cell.angle_beta   90.00
_cell.angle_gamma   90.00
#
_symmetry.space_group_name_H-M   'P 1'
#
loop_
_entity.id
_entity.type
_entity.pdbx_description
1 polymer ?
#
loop_
_entity_poly.entity_id
_entity_poly.type
_entity_poly.pdbx_seq_one_letter_code
_entity_poly.pdbx_strand_id
1 'polypeptide(L)'
;MSLNSLLDKAISVANVAGKKTEEMVEASKLKLQEVSVNADLQDCYEKIGSLVYRSKKSGEDNEQAIEQLVEQADVLLEQLAQLQSKREEIKKMKKCPNCGASCNVDSHFCSRCGMVLHEQSDLVPTQPQEEQPQQAEQAEQPVNQEEKPLIEEKL
;
A
#
# COMPACT_ATOMS: atom_id res chain seq x y z
N MET A 1 3.50 17.42 -19.81
CA MET A 1 2.30 17.82 -19.03
C MET A 1 2.07 16.76 -17.98
N SER A 2 2.35 17.04 -16.70
CA SER A 2 2.23 16.04 -15.62
C SER A 2 0.75 15.78 -15.29
N LEU A 3 0.36 14.50 -15.18
CA LEU A 3 -1.00 14.04 -14.83
C LEU A 3 -1.52 14.69 -13.54
N ASN A 4 -0.62 14.93 -12.58
CA ASN A 4 -0.93 15.59 -11.31
C ASN A 4 -1.50 17.00 -11.51
N SER A 5 -0.97 17.76 -12.47
CA SER A 5 -1.42 19.15 -12.72
C SER A 5 -2.81 19.25 -13.36
N LEU A 6 -3.22 18.24 -14.14
CA LEU A 6 -4.54 18.19 -14.75
C LEU A 6 -5.59 17.76 -13.73
N LEU A 7 -5.22 16.81 -12.87
CA LEU A 7 -6.03 16.38 -11.75
C LEU A 7 -6.28 17.51 -10.75
N ASP A 8 -5.24 18.25 -10.34
CA ASP A 8 -5.37 19.37 -9.39
C ASP A 8 -6.36 20.43 -9.92
N LYS A 9 -6.34 20.71 -11.23
CA LYS A 9 -7.30 21.62 -11.88
C LYS A 9 -8.73 21.06 -11.87
N ALA A 10 -8.90 19.77 -12.16
CA ALA A 10 -10.22 19.13 -12.14
C ALA A 10 -10.83 19.08 -10.72
N ILE A 11 -10.00 18.76 -9.71
CA ILE A 11 -10.39 18.79 -8.29
C ILE A 11 -10.81 20.20 -7.87
N SER A 12 -10.05 21.22 -8.26
CA SER A 12 -10.35 22.61 -7.92
C SER A 12 -11.70 23.07 -8.46
N VAL A 13 -12.06 22.66 -9.68
CA VAL A 13 -13.38 22.96 -10.28
C VAL A 13 -14.50 22.19 -9.58
N ALA A 14 -14.27 20.94 -9.17
CA ALA A 14 -15.27 20.12 -8.45
C ALA A 14 -15.59 20.63 -7.03
N ASN A 15 -14.61 21.25 -6.35
CA ASN A 15 -14.80 21.84 -5.02
C ASN A 15 -15.83 23.00 -5.02
N VAL A 16 -16.07 23.64 -6.16
CA VAL A 16 -17.03 24.75 -6.29
C VAL A 16 -18.49 24.27 -6.39
N ALA A 17 -18.75 22.98 -6.68
CA ALA A 17 -20.09 22.48 -6.98
C ALA A 17 -20.64 21.38 -6.06
N GLY A 18 -19.87 20.74 -5.16
CA GLY A 18 -20.50 19.81 -4.20
C GLY A 18 -19.58 18.98 -3.30
N LYS A 19 -19.83 19.10 -1.98
CA LYS A 19 -19.65 18.11 -0.88
C LYS A 19 -18.52 17.07 -0.99
N LYS A 20 -17.32 17.42 -1.45
CA LYS A 20 -16.11 16.66 -1.11
C LYS A 20 -15.44 17.33 0.10
N THR A 21 -15.22 16.55 1.15
CA THR A 21 -14.40 17.00 2.27
C THR A 21 -12.95 17.12 1.79
N GLU A 22 -12.19 18.06 2.35
CA GLU A 22 -10.75 18.24 2.04
C GLU A 22 -9.98 16.91 2.19
N GLU A 23 -10.34 16.10 3.18
CA GLU A 23 -9.76 14.76 3.41
C GLU A 23 -10.02 13.77 2.27
N MET A 24 -11.21 13.78 1.65
CA MET A 24 -11.51 12.88 0.53
C MET A 24 -10.68 13.26 -0.70
N VAL A 25 -10.49 14.56 -0.90
CA VAL A 25 -9.63 15.09 -1.95
C VAL A 25 -8.18 14.70 -1.71
N GLU A 26 -7.70 14.85 -0.48
CA GLU A 26 -6.34 14.49 -0.07
C GLU A 26 -6.11 12.97 -0.21
N ALA A 27 -7.02 12.13 0.26
CA ALA A 27 -6.96 10.69 0.10
C ALA A 27 -6.93 10.26 -1.38
N SER A 28 -7.73 10.92 -2.23
CA SER A 28 -7.74 10.67 -3.68
C SER A 28 -6.41 11.08 -4.33
N LYS A 29 -5.84 12.23 -3.92
CA LYS A 29 -4.55 12.73 -4.41
C LYS A 29 -3.41 11.79 -4.03
N LEU A 30 -3.35 11.38 -2.76
CA LEU A 30 -2.35 10.41 -2.29
C LEU A 30 -2.46 9.09 -3.05
N LYS A 31 -3.67 8.61 -3.33
CA LYS A 31 -3.85 7.38 -4.09
C LYS A 31 -3.35 7.50 -5.54
N LEU A 32 -3.56 8.65 -6.18
CA LEU A 32 -3.07 8.87 -7.54
C LEU A 32 -1.55 9.04 -7.59
N GLN A 33 -0.96 9.68 -6.58
CA GLN A 33 0.50 9.71 -6.41
C GLN A 33 1.07 8.30 -6.23
N GLU A 34 0.43 7.46 -5.41
CA GLU A 34 0.82 6.06 -5.20
C GLU A 34 0.78 5.26 -6.52
N VAL A 35 -0.25 5.45 -7.34
CA VAL A 35 -0.33 4.79 -8.67
C VAL A 35 0.79 5.26 -9.59
N SER A 36 1.09 6.57 -9.61
CA SER A 36 2.20 7.10 -10.41
C SER A 36 3.55 6.54 -9.96
N VAL A 37 3.85 6.58 -8.67
CA VAL A 37 5.11 6.08 -8.10
C VAL A 37 5.27 4.58 -8.37
N ASN A 38 4.20 3.78 -8.25
CA ASN A 38 4.26 2.36 -8.60
C ASN A 38 4.52 2.12 -10.09
N ALA A 39 3.94 2.93 -10.97
CA ALA A 39 4.22 2.83 -12.41
C ALA A 39 5.67 3.19 -12.72
N ASP A 40 6.20 4.24 -12.11
CA ASP A 40 7.60 4.66 -12.26
C ASP A 40 8.57 3.60 -11.70
N LEU A 41 8.21 2.95 -10.58
CA LEU A 41 8.99 1.86 -9.97
C LEU A 41 9.01 0.62 -10.87
N GLN A 42 7.86 0.27 -11.45
CA GLN A 42 7.77 -0.84 -12.40
C GLN A 42 8.63 -0.58 -13.65
N ASP A 43 8.62 0.64 -14.17
CA ASP A 43 9.47 1.06 -15.30
C ASP A 43 10.96 1.00 -14.94
N CYS A 44 11.35 1.39 -13.71
CA CYS A 44 12.72 1.21 -13.23
C CYS A 44 13.14 -0.27 -13.23
N TYR A 45 12.32 -1.16 -12.67
CA TYR A 45 12.61 -2.59 -12.63
C TYR A 45 12.70 -3.21 -14.03
N GLU A 46 11.83 -2.82 -14.95
CA GLU A 46 11.87 -3.30 -16.34
C GLU A 46 13.16 -2.86 -17.05
N LYS A 47 13.57 -1.60 -16.85
CA LYS A 47 14.82 -1.06 -17.41
C LYS A 47 16.05 -1.74 -16.83
N ILE A 48 16.10 -1.93 -15.51
CA ILE A 48 17.19 -2.66 -14.84
C ILE A 48 17.30 -4.06 -15.44
N GLY A 49 16.21 -4.82 -15.49
CA GLY A 49 16.20 -6.17 -16.05
C GLY A 49 16.66 -6.20 -17.52
N SER A 50 16.23 -5.22 -18.32
CA SER A 50 16.64 -5.08 -19.72
C SER A 50 18.14 -4.83 -19.87
N LEU A 51 18.71 -3.92 -19.05
CA LEU A 51 20.15 -3.61 -19.07
C LEU A 51 20.99 -4.78 -18.57
N VAL A 52 20.56 -5.46 -17.51
CA VAL A 52 21.23 -6.65 -16.99
C VAL A 52 21.27 -7.75 -18.07
N TYR A 53 20.15 -8.01 -18.73
CA TYR A 53 20.09 -8.99 -19.83
C TYR A 53 21.05 -8.64 -20.97
N ARG A 54 21.06 -7.38 -21.42
CA ARG A 54 21.97 -6.92 -22.49
C ARG A 54 23.43 -7.09 -22.07
N SER A 55 23.77 -6.64 -20.86
CA SER A 55 25.14 -6.77 -20.34
C SER A 55 25.62 -8.23 -20.34
N LYS A 56 24.74 -9.18 -20.01
CA LYS A 56 25.06 -10.62 -20.05
C LYS A 56 25.10 -11.21 -21.45
N LYS A 57 24.28 -10.71 -22.39
CA LYS A 57 24.15 -11.28 -23.74
C LYS A 57 25.13 -10.69 -24.75
N SER A 58 25.28 -9.37 -24.79
CA SER A 58 26.14 -8.64 -25.74
C SER A 58 27.48 -8.24 -25.14
N GLY A 59 27.66 -8.37 -23.82
CA GLY A 59 28.89 -7.92 -23.14
C GLY A 59 28.98 -6.40 -23.01
N GLU A 60 27.87 -5.68 -23.19
CA GLU A 60 27.79 -4.24 -22.95
C GLU A 60 28.05 -3.92 -21.47
N ASP A 61 28.84 -2.89 -21.21
CA ASP A 61 28.99 -2.34 -19.88
C ASP A 61 27.88 -1.33 -19.62
N ASN A 62 26.89 -1.74 -18.82
CA ASN A 62 25.79 -0.89 -18.36
C ASN A 62 25.81 -0.71 -16.82
N GLU A 63 26.91 -1.02 -16.14
CA GLU A 63 26.98 -1.05 -14.67
C GLU A 63 26.54 0.29 -14.06
N GLN A 64 27.09 1.40 -14.55
CA GLN A 64 26.73 2.75 -14.08
C GLN A 64 25.25 3.10 -14.32
N ALA A 65 24.69 2.71 -15.46
CA ALA A 65 23.28 2.97 -15.77
C ALA A 65 22.35 2.15 -14.87
N ILE A 66 22.75 0.92 -14.52
CA ILE A 66 22.04 0.08 -13.57
C ILE A 66 22.10 0.68 -12.18
N GLU A 67 23.27 1.12 -11.71
CA GLU A 67 23.42 1.79 -10.40
C GLU A 67 22.49 3.00 -10.27
N GLN A 68 22.44 3.86 -11.30
CA GLN A 68 21.54 5.02 -11.31
C GLN A 68 20.05 4.64 -11.23
N LEU A 69 19.64 3.57 -11.92
CA LEU A 69 18.25 3.10 -11.86
C LEU A 69 17.92 2.46 -10.51
N VAL A 70 18.89 1.82 -9.86
CA VAL A 70 18.74 1.29 -8.50
C VAL A 70 18.57 2.43 -7.50
N GLU A 71 19.42 3.45 -7.55
CA GLU A 71 19.26 4.65 -6.72
C GLU A 71 17.91 5.33 -6.94
N GLN A 72 17.46 5.41 -8.20
CA GLN A 72 16.14 5.94 -8.52
C GLN A 72 15.00 5.09 -7.92
N ALA A 73 15.11 3.76 -8.01
CA ALA A 73 14.14 2.85 -7.41
C ALA A 73 14.09 3.00 -5.88
N ASP A 74 15.23 3.16 -5.21
CA ASP A 74 15.30 3.38 -3.76
C ASP A 74 14.58 4.67 -3.35
N VAL A 75 14.78 5.76 -4.10
CA VAL A 75 14.06 7.02 -3.87
C VAL A 75 12.56 6.83 -4.06
N LEU A 76 12.13 6.10 -5.08
CA LEU A 76 10.71 5.82 -5.34
C LEU A 76 10.09 4.94 -4.24
N LEU A 77 10.82 3.95 -3.72
CA LEU A 77 10.40 3.11 -2.60
C LEU A 77 10.20 3.93 -1.32
N GLU A 78 11.12 4.85 -1.02
CA GLU A 78 11.01 5.77 0.10
C GLU A 78 9.77 6.69 -0.06
N GLN A 79 9.55 7.23 -1.25
CA GLN A 79 8.34 8.01 -1.55
C GLN A 79 7.05 7.19 -1.37
N LEU A 80 7.06 5.93 -1.79
CA LEU A 80 5.92 5.03 -1.64
C LEU A 80 5.60 4.79 -0.17
N ALA A 81 6.63 4.54 0.66
CA ALA A 81 6.47 4.37 2.10
C ALA A 81 5.87 5.62 2.77
N GLN A 82 6.34 6.81 2.39
CA GLN A 82 5.80 8.08 2.89
C GLN A 82 4.33 8.29 2.49
N LEU A 83 3.96 7.96 1.25
CA LEU A 83 2.57 8.05 0.79
C LEU A 83 1.65 7.06 1.53
N GLN A 84 2.14 5.86 1.79
CA GLN A 84 1.41 4.85 2.57
C GLN A 84 1.19 5.32 4.01
N SER A 85 2.23 5.85 4.67
CA SER A 85 2.14 6.41 6.01
C SER A 85 1.10 7.53 6.10
N LYS A 86 1.11 8.50 5.16
CA LYS A 86 0.10 9.58 5.10
C LYS A 86 -1.32 9.04 4.91
N ARG A 87 -1.51 7.97 4.13
CA ARG A 87 -2.83 7.34 3.97
C ARG A 87 -3.32 6.71 5.29
N GLU A 88 -2.42 6.12 6.07
CA GLU A 88 -2.78 5.56 7.37
C GLU A 88 -3.17 6.65 8.37
N GLU A 89 -2.48 7.79 8.35
CA GLU A 89 -2.84 8.95 9.17
C GLU A 89 -4.26 9.44 8.87
N ILE A 90 -4.61 9.59 7.58
CA ILE A 90 -5.98 10.00 7.20
C ILE A 90 -7.02 8.97 7.63
N LYS A 91 -6.71 7.67 7.59
CA LYS A 91 -7.62 6.62 8.07
C LYS A 91 -7.84 6.67 9.58
N LYS A 92 -6.87 7.15 10.35
CA LYS A 92 -6.96 7.36 11.80
C LYS A 92 -7.68 8.65 12.17
N MET A 93 -8.43 9.25 11.26
CA MET A 93 -9.22 10.46 11.51
C MET A 93 -10.72 10.17 11.39
N LYS A 94 -11.50 10.63 12.37
CA LYS A 94 -12.97 10.63 12.39
C LYS A 94 -13.50 12.06 12.43
N LYS A 95 -14.72 12.27 11.95
CA LYS A 95 -15.39 13.59 12.04
C LYS A 95 -16.15 13.73 13.36
N CYS A 96 -15.97 14.87 14.02
CA CYS A 96 -16.79 15.24 15.17
C CYS A 96 -18.26 15.39 14.74
N PRO A 97 -19.21 14.68 15.38
CA PRO A 97 -20.63 14.72 14.99
C PRO A 97 -21.29 16.08 15.25
N ASN A 98 -20.71 16.92 16.11
CA ASN A 98 -21.26 18.23 16.44
C ASN A 98 -20.68 19.37 15.58
N CYS A 99 -19.36 19.42 15.41
CA CYS A 99 -18.72 20.55 14.72
C CYS A 99 -18.04 20.20 13.40
N GLY A 100 -18.02 18.93 12.99
CA GLY A 100 -17.41 18.47 11.75
C GLY A 100 -15.88 18.50 11.71
N ALA A 101 -15.21 18.88 12.80
CA ALA A 101 -13.76 18.87 12.88
C ALA A 101 -13.20 17.44 12.76
N SER A 102 -12.05 17.30 12.12
CA SER A 102 -11.28 16.07 12.12
C SER A 102 -10.67 15.82 13.49
N CYS A 103 -10.86 14.64 14.03
CA CYS A 103 -10.34 14.21 15.31
C CYS A 103 -9.69 12.84 15.12
N ASN A 104 -8.64 12.53 15.87
CA ASN A 104 -8.07 11.18 15.82
C ASN A 104 -9.15 10.17 16.26
N VAL A 105 -9.19 8.99 15.64
CA VAL A 105 -10.07 7.88 16.02
C VAL A 105 -9.97 7.55 17.50
N ASP A 106 -8.78 7.67 18.10
CA ASP A 106 -8.51 7.43 19.52
C ASP A 106 -8.83 8.63 20.43
N SER A 107 -9.29 9.76 19.86
CA SER A 107 -9.68 10.92 20.66
C SER A 107 -11.04 10.69 21.34
N HIS A 108 -11.08 10.83 22.67
CA HIS A 108 -12.31 10.82 23.45
C HIS A 108 -13.07 12.16 23.43
N PHE A 109 -12.39 13.26 23.12
CA PHE A 109 -13.01 14.59 23.05
C PHE A 109 -12.56 15.33 21.78
N CYS A 110 -13.45 16.15 21.21
CA CYS A 110 -13.11 17.01 20.09
C CYS A 110 -12.25 18.19 20.56
N SER A 111 -11.04 18.33 20.01
CA SER A 111 -10.11 19.44 20.30
C SER A 111 -10.66 20.82 19.91
N ARG A 112 -11.66 20.89 19.02
CA ARG A 112 -12.26 22.14 18.56
C ARG A 112 -13.46 22.58 19.38
N CYS A 113 -14.36 21.67 19.75
CA CYS A 113 -15.64 22.01 20.39
C CYS A 113 -15.88 21.33 21.75
N GLY A 114 -14.95 20.50 22.23
CA GLY A 114 -15.04 19.83 23.53
C GLY A 114 -16.05 18.68 23.61
N MET A 115 -16.79 18.36 22.53
CA MET A 115 -17.76 17.26 22.55
C MET A 115 -17.07 15.91 22.74
N VAL A 116 -17.66 15.07 23.60
CA VAL A 116 -17.28 13.66 23.78
C VAL A 116 -17.53 12.88 22.49
N LEU A 117 -16.49 12.24 21.98
CA LEU A 117 -16.51 11.35 20.83
C LEU A 117 -16.60 9.92 21.37
N HIS A 118 -17.82 9.39 21.52
CA HIS A 118 -18.02 8.02 22.03
C HIS A 118 -17.27 7.01 21.16
N GLU A 119 -16.51 6.13 21.80
CA GLU A 119 -15.82 5.02 21.15
C GLU A 119 -16.85 3.97 20.75
N GLN A 120 -17.13 3.85 19.46
CA GLN A 120 -17.56 2.57 18.93
C GLN A 120 -16.29 1.76 18.65
N SER A 121 -15.73 1.16 19.70
CA SER A 121 -14.86 0.02 19.56
C SER A 121 -15.71 -1.14 19.05
N ASP A 122 -15.41 -1.64 17.86
CA ASP A 122 -15.90 -2.92 17.36
C ASP A 122 -15.40 -4.05 18.30
N LEU A 123 -16.07 -4.22 19.43
CA LEU A 123 -16.08 -5.47 20.18
C LEU A 123 -17.25 -6.26 19.62
N VAL A 124 -16.98 -7.06 18.58
CA VAL A 124 -17.85 -8.18 18.24
C VAL A 124 -17.93 -9.07 19.49
N PRO A 125 -19.11 -9.29 20.08
CA PRO A 125 -19.24 -10.22 21.19
C PRO A 125 -19.00 -11.64 20.68
N THR A 126 -17.81 -12.18 20.91
CA THR A 126 -17.60 -13.63 20.86
C THR A 126 -18.38 -14.23 22.02
N GLN A 127 -19.53 -14.83 21.70
CA GLN A 127 -20.25 -15.67 22.66
C GLN A 127 -19.37 -16.88 23.01
N PRO A 128 -19.14 -17.19 24.30
CA PRO A 128 -18.55 -18.44 24.72
C PRO A 128 -19.59 -19.56 24.58
N GLN A 129 -19.29 -20.58 23.77
CA GLN A 129 -19.86 -21.91 23.95
C GLN A 129 -18.75 -22.84 24.44
N GLU A 130 -18.74 -23.08 25.74
CA GLU A 130 -17.94 -24.14 26.38
C GLU A 130 -18.49 -25.52 25.98
N GLU A 131 -17.61 -26.34 25.38
CA GLU A 131 -17.28 -27.76 25.65
C GLU A 131 -18.43 -28.78 25.88
N GLN A 132 -18.40 -30.03 25.35
CA GLN A 132 -17.35 -31.05 25.54
C GLN A 132 -17.71 -32.39 24.76
N PRO A 133 -17.04 -33.56 24.92
CA PRO A 133 -16.03 -34.17 24.02
C PRO A 133 -16.34 -35.61 23.50
N GLN A 134 -15.52 -36.17 22.57
CA GLN A 134 -15.13 -37.60 22.41
C GLN A 134 -14.31 -37.78 21.10
N GLN A 135 -12.97 -37.88 21.10
CA GLN A 135 -12.07 -39.05 21.28
C GLN A 135 -11.98 -40.07 20.12
N ALA A 136 -10.72 -40.24 19.65
CA ALA A 136 -10.09 -41.32 18.86
C ALA A 136 -10.53 -41.44 17.39
N GLU A 137 -9.63 -41.48 16.40
CA GLU A 137 -8.63 -42.54 16.20
C GLU A 137 -7.42 -42.07 15.37
N GLN A 138 -6.26 -42.66 15.66
CA GLN A 138 -4.94 -42.39 15.08
C GLN A 138 -4.68 -43.30 13.86
N ALA A 139 -3.92 -42.83 12.86
CA ALA A 139 -2.89 -43.59 12.13
C ALA A 139 -2.18 -42.64 11.13
N GLU A 140 -0.97 -42.20 11.45
CA GLU A 140 0.30 -42.63 10.81
C GLU A 140 0.69 -41.82 9.54
N GLN A 141 1.67 -40.93 9.72
CA GLN A 141 2.64 -40.51 8.71
C GLN A 141 3.70 -41.62 8.56
N PRO A 142 4.42 -41.83 7.43
CA PRO A 142 5.39 -40.83 6.94
C PRO A 142 5.76 -40.79 5.44
N VAL A 143 6.30 -39.62 5.06
CA VAL A 143 7.51 -39.37 4.24
C VAL A 143 7.70 -40.13 2.91
N ASN A 144 7.85 -39.38 1.80
CA ASN A 144 9.07 -39.52 0.98
C ASN A 144 9.46 -38.23 0.24
N GLN A 145 10.75 -37.94 0.29
CA GLN A 145 11.48 -36.90 -0.42
C GLN A 145 12.12 -37.50 -1.69
N GLU A 146 12.67 -36.61 -2.52
CA GLU A 146 13.65 -36.86 -3.60
C GLU A 146 13.08 -37.55 -4.87
N GLU A 147 13.39 -37.17 -6.11
CA GLU A 147 14.65 -36.71 -6.69
C GLU A 147 14.42 -35.78 -7.93
N LYS A 148 15.35 -34.84 -8.12
CA LYS A 148 15.80 -34.29 -9.42
C LYS A 148 17.07 -35.08 -9.79
N PRO A 149 17.41 -35.46 -11.04
CA PRO A 149 17.72 -34.56 -12.17
C PRO A 149 17.34 -35.10 -13.57
N LEU A 150 17.41 -34.32 -14.65
CA LEU A 150 18.56 -34.32 -15.57
C LEU A 150 18.44 -33.20 -16.62
N ILE A 151 19.60 -32.64 -16.91
CA ILE A 151 19.96 -31.83 -18.08
C ILE A 151 20.21 -32.82 -19.22
N GLU A 152 19.76 -32.55 -20.45
CA GLU A 152 20.48 -32.99 -21.65
C GLU A 152 20.13 -32.16 -22.90
N GLU A 153 21.14 -32.02 -23.75
CA GLU A 153 21.30 -31.14 -24.91
C GLU A 153 20.55 -31.58 -26.19
N LYS A 154 20.61 -30.70 -27.21
CA LYS A 154 20.33 -30.84 -28.67
C LYS A 154 18.86 -30.59 -29.03
N LEU A 155 18.52 -29.67 -29.94
CA LEU A 155 19.13 -29.34 -31.24
C LEU A 155 19.00 -27.84 -31.54
#